data_AF-A0A6A0GNR2-F1
#
_entry.id   AF-A0A6A0GNR2-F1
#
_cell.length_a   1.000
_cell.length_b   1.000
_cell.length_c   1.000
_cell.angle_alpha   90.00
_cell.angle_beta   90.00
_cell.angle_gamma   90.00
#
_symmetry.space_group_name_H-M   'P 1'
#
loop_
_entity.id
_entity.type
_entity.pdbx_description
1 polymer ?
#
loop_
_entity_poly.entity_id
_entity_poly.type
_entity_poly.pdbx_seq_one_letter_code
_entity_poly.pdbx_strand_id
1 'polypeptide(L)'
;MQELVYKNGQAGVTKATVTITFDNSDKKQSPIGYEHYDEVTITRQVVIGGRNKYLINGTTVQNNRVQDFFRSVQLNVNNPHFLIMQGRITKVLNMKPPEILAMIEEAAGTRMYEAKKQQAQKTIEKKDAKLKEINDILSEEITPTLSKLKEERSQYLEYQKVQRELEHLTKLYVAFKFVQAEKLRTTAQTQHDEGKTDLAKLQQSIADGSRQVSELQDQIAQLQQIRDSETGGQLQELEKELKEKEKAEVRVAAALKSLRETIKAEEKKCKQLQKFLAEDEKALEQKRAEGNKVQGTYDAMRAAATVNTEAVAAAEARLQAISTGMYASQAGGEDATLQDQIISEFLDQNPGRVL
;
A
#
# COMPACT_ATOMS: atom_id res chain seq x y z
N MET A 1 -67.31 11.10 91.24
CA MET A 1 -67.88 9.83 90.68
C MET A 1 -67.89 8.69 91.69
N GLN A 2 -66.83 8.48 92.48
CA GLN A 2 -66.87 7.52 93.59
C GLN A 2 -68.00 7.84 94.60
N GLU A 3 -68.38 9.12 94.74
CA GLU A 3 -69.50 9.56 95.60
C GLU A 3 -70.88 9.03 95.21
N LEU A 4 -71.03 8.46 94.00
CA LEU A 4 -72.28 7.82 93.58
C LEU A 4 -72.39 6.36 94.07
N VAL A 5 -71.39 5.86 94.81
CA VAL A 5 -71.36 4.53 95.41
C VAL A 5 -71.46 4.68 96.93
N TYR A 6 -72.21 3.80 97.59
CA TYR A 6 -72.52 3.89 99.02
C TYR A 6 -71.26 4.06 99.88
N LYS A 7 -71.23 5.13 100.70
CA LYS A 7 -70.07 5.54 101.52
C LYS A 7 -68.74 5.58 100.74
N ASN A 8 -68.78 6.02 99.49
CA ASN A 8 -67.63 6.09 98.56
C ASN A 8 -66.91 4.73 98.39
N GLY A 9 -67.59 3.61 98.70
CA GLY A 9 -67.04 2.26 98.73
C GLY A 9 -66.18 1.89 99.95
N GLN A 10 -66.02 2.77 100.93
CA GLN A 10 -65.30 2.47 102.17
C GLN A 10 -65.97 1.36 103.00
N ALA A 11 -67.25 1.07 102.74
CA ALA A 11 -68.02 -0.01 103.36
C ALA A 11 -67.96 -1.34 102.58
N GLY A 12 -66.94 -1.57 101.75
CA GLY A 12 -66.78 -2.77 100.93
C GLY A 12 -67.67 -2.86 99.68
N VAL A 13 -68.59 -1.90 99.49
CA VAL A 13 -69.50 -1.84 98.33
C VAL A 13 -68.79 -1.13 97.16
N THR A 14 -68.31 -1.87 96.16
CA THR A 14 -67.50 -1.32 95.05
C THR A 14 -68.29 -0.94 93.81
N LYS A 15 -69.61 -1.18 93.79
CA LYS A 15 -70.50 -0.98 92.64
C LYS A 15 -71.84 -0.40 93.06
N ALA A 16 -72.32 0.61 92.34
CA ALA A 16 -73.70 1.07 92.36
C ALA A 16 -74.40 0.68 91.05
N THR A 17 -75.64 0.21 91.15
CA THR A 17 -76.50 -0.11 90.00
C THR A 17 -77.85 0.55 90.21
N VAL A 18 -78.29 1.34 89.24
CA VAL A 18 -79.64 1.93 89.21
C VAL A 18 -80.35 1.36 87.99
N THR A 19 -81.51 0.77 88.21
CA THR A 19 -82.37 0.21 87.17
C THR A 19 -83.73 0.88 87.26
N ILE A 20 -84.27 1.31 86.12
CA ILE A 20 -85.62 1.83 85.98
C ILE A 20 -86.32 0.97 84.93
N THR A 21 -87.47 0.43 85.27
CA THR A 21 -88.36 -0.27 84.33
C THR A 21 -89.48 0.68 83.94
N PHE A 22 -89.70 0.82 82.63
CA PHE A 22 -90.79 1.60 82.06
C PHE A 22 -91.82 0.64 81.47
N ASP A 23 -93.09 0.87 81.79
CA ASP A 23 -94.22 0.31 81.05
C ASP A 23 -94.20 0.85 79.61
N ASN A 24 -94.27 -0.06 78.64
CA ASN A 24 -94.28 0.22 77.21
C ASN A 24 -95.52 -0.39 76.54
N SER A 25 -96.66 -0.40 77.24
CA SER A 25 -97.95 -0.86 76.73
C SER A 25 -98.49 0.00 75.58
N ASP A 26 -98.32 1.33 75.60
CA ASP A 26 -98.70 2.20 74.47
C ASP A 26 -97.64 2.16 73.36
N LYS A 27 -97.88 1.30 72.37
CA LYS A 27 -96.98 1.13 71.21
C LYS A 27 -96.82 2.37 70.33
N LYS A 28 -97.72 3.37 70.44
CA LYS A 28 -97.59 4.64 69.70
C LYS A 28 -96.56 5.59 70.32
N GLN A 29 -96.29 5.44 71.61
CA GLN A 29 -95.28 6.20 72.35
C GLN A 29 -93.99 5.40 72.55
N SER A 30 -93.91 4.18 72.01
CA SER A 30 -92.73 3.34 72.15
C SER A 30 -91.46 3.97 71.55
N PRO A 31 -90.32 3.84 72.23
CA PRO A 31 -89.02 4.21 71.68
C PRO A 31 -88.69 3.40 70.40
N ILE A 32 -88.09 4.07 69.41
CA ILE A 32 -87.86 3.50 68.08
C ILE A 32 -86.96 2.25 68.15
N GLY A 33 -87.49 1.12 67.68
CA GLY A 33 -86.87 -0.21 67.71
C GLY A 33 -87.11 -1.02 68.98
N TYR A 34 -88.04 -0.59 69.85
CA TYR A 34 -88.44 -1.29 71.08
C TYR A 34 -89.96 -1.54 71.17
N GLU A 35 -90.70 -1.35 70.08
CA GLU A 35 -92.16 -1.49 69.97
C GLU A 35 -92.65 -2.91 70.31
N HIS A 36 -91.77 -3.90 70.16
CA HIS A 36 -92.03 -5.33 70.37
C HIS A 36 -91.93 -5.77 71.84
N TYR A 37 -91.53 -4.87 72.75
CA TYR A 37 -91.41 -5.15 74.18
C TYR A 37 -92.54 -4.48 74.95
N ASP A 38 -93.16 -5.17 75.90
CA ASP A 38 -94.20 -4.60 76.78
C ASP A 38 -93.62 -3.82 77.96
N GLU A 39 -92.38 -4.11 78.35
CA GLU A 39 -91.60 -3.34 79.31
C GLU A 39 -90.20 -3.04 78.77
N VAL A 40 -89.65 -1.87 79.11
CA VAL A 40 -88.26 -1.52 78.79
C VAL A 40 -87.50 -1.17 80.06
N THR A 41 -86.44 -1.94 80.33
CA THR A 41 -85.58 -1.80 81.50
C THR A 41 -84.28 -1.08 81.13
N ILE A 42 -84.01 0.07 81.74
CA ILE A 42 -82.76 0.83 81.57
C ILE A 42 -81.95 0.73 82.85
N THR A 43 -80.70 0.28 82.73
CA THR A 43 -79.78 0.13 83.85
C THR A 43 -78.51 0.93 83.63
N ARG A 44 -78.10 1.72 84.64
CA ARG A 44 -76.78 2.34 84.72
C ARG A 44 -75.99 1.70 85.85
N GLN A 45 -74.77 1.25 85.53
CA GLN A 45 -73.83 0.68 86.51
C GLN A 45 -72.60 1.59 86.62
N VAL A 46 -72.26 1.95 87.86
CA VAL A 46 -71.07 2.73 88.23
C VAL A 46 -70.20 1.83 89.11
N VAL A 47 -68.91 1.70 88.77
CA VAL A 47 -67.95 0.86 89.49
C VAL A 47 -66.78 1.73 89.92
N ILE A 48 -66.32 1.58 91.16
CA ILE A 48 -65.16 2.31 91.67
C ILE A 48 -63.91 1.93 90.87
N GLY A 49 -63.23 2.92 90.29
CA GLY A 49 -62.09 2.71 89.37
C GLY A 49 -62.48 2.14 87.98
N GLY A 50 -63.76 1.88 87.73
CA GLY A 50 -64.26 1.31 86.47
C GLY A 50 -64.92 2.34 85.54
N ARG A 51 -65.20 1.92 84.31
CA ARG A 51 -66.01 2.70 83.36
C ARG A 51 -67.51 2.50 83.63
N ASN A 52 -68.29 3.56 83.50
CA ASN A 52 -69.75 3.49 83.53
C ASN A 52 -70.27 2.54 82.44
N LYS A 53 -71.17 1.63 82.79
CA LYS A 53 -71.88 0.78 81.83
C LYS A 53 -73.35 1.20 81.77
N TYR A 54 -73.89 1.20 80.57
CA TYR A 54 -75.31 1.43 80.30
C TYR A 54 -75.88 0.17 79.65
N LEU A 55 -77.06 -0.23 80.09
CA LEU A 55 -77.75 -1.40 79.56
C LEU A 55 -79.22 -1.05 79.26
N ILE A 56 -79.73 -1.57 78.14
CA ILE A 56 -81.17 -1.55 77.81
C ILE A 56 -81.58 -3.02 77.65
N ASN A 57 -82.60 -3.46 78.38
CA ASN A 57 -83.06 -4.86 78.45
C ASN A 57 -81.88 -5.85 78.64
N GLY A 58 -80.98 -5.54 79.57
CA GLY A 58 -79.78 -6.33 79.86
C GLY A 58 -78.64 -6.25 78.83
N THR A 59 -78.86 -5.69 77.64
CA THR A 59 -77.83 -5.54 76.60
C THR A 59 -76.98 -4.30 76.85
N THR A 60 -75.65 -4.45 76.90
CA THR A 60 -74.73 -3.30 77.08
C THR A 60 -74.70 -2.42 75.83
N VAL A 61 -74.94 -1.13 76.01
CA VAL A 61 -75.01 -0.13 74.92
C VAL A 61 -74.10 1.08 75.20
N GLN A 62 -73.77 1.83 74.15
CA GLN A 62 -73.07 3.11 74.29
C GLN A 62 -74.00 4.19 74.88
N ASN A 63 -73.42 5.16 75.60
CA ASN A 63 -74.18 6.29 76.18
C ASN A 63 -75.01 7.04 75.13
N ASN A 64 -74.49 7.23 73.91
CA ASN A 64 -75.21 7.89 72.82
C ASN A 64 -76.51 7.16 72.47
N ARG A 65 -76.51 5.81 72.45
CA ARG A 65 -77.72 5.02 72.17
C ARG A 65 -78.78 5.16 73.26
N VAL A 66 -78.38 5.37 74.51
CA VAL A 66 -79.31 5.69 75.61
C VAL A 66 -79.84 7.12 75.50
N GLN A 67 -79.00 8.08 75.09
CA GLN A 67 -79.48 9.44 74.80
C GLN A 67 -80.47 9.46 73.63
N ASP A 68 -80.21 8.71 72.56
CA ASP A 68 -81.12 8.57 71.42
C ASP A 68 -82.43 7.86 71.80
N PHE A 69 -82.36 6.83 72.66
CA PHE A 69 -83.53 6.18 73.23
C PHE A 69 -84.43 7.20 73.94
N PHE A 70 -83.89 7.93 74.92
CA PHE A 70 -84.67 8.89 75.70
C PHE A 70 -85.17 10.06 74.83
N ARG A 71 -84.39 10.51 73.84
CA ARG A 71 -84.85 11.49 72.84
C ARG A 71 -86.03 11.01 72.00
N SER A 72 -86.11 9.71 71.67
CA SER A 72 -87.24 9.18 70.89
C SER A 72 -88.56 9.21 71.65
N VAL A 73 -88.52 9.14 72.98
CA VAL A 73 -89.67 9.36 73.88
C VAL A 73 -89.73 10.81 74.42
N GLN A 74 -89.14 11.76 73.70
CA GLN A 74 -89.12 13.21 74.02
C GLN A 74 -88.47 13.61 75.37
N LEU A 75 -87.80 12.68 76.06
CA LEU A 75 -87.07 12.93 77.30
C LEU A 75 -85.60 13.27 77.02
N ASN A 76 -85.26 14.51 76.68
CA ASN A 76 -83.84 14.84 76.49
C ASN A 76 -83.06 14.92 77.82
N VAL A 77 -82.20 13.93 78.07
CA VAL A 77 -81.31 13.88 79.25
C VAL A 77 -80.36 15.09 79.32
N ASN A 78 -80.00 15.68 78.18
CA ASN A 78 -79.04 16.81 78.14
C ASN A 78 -79.69 18.17 78.42
N ASN A 79 -81.01 18.30 78.25
CA ASN A 79 -81.75 19.52 78.56
C ASN A 79 -83.14 19.14 79.09
N PRO A 80 -83.24 18.69 80.35
CA PRO A 80 -84.46 18.08 80.84
C PRO A 80 -85.56 19.14 81.07
N HIS A 81 -86.46 19.25 80.10
CA HIS A 81 -87.71 20.02 80.21
C HIS A 81 -88.70 19.38 81.19
N PHE A 82 -88.52 18.08 81.47
CA PHE A 82 -89.31 17.26 82.39
C PHE A 82 -88.82 17.30 83.86
N LEU A 83 -87.71 17.97 84.18
CA LEU A 83 -87.12 17.97 85.52
C LEU A 83 -86.80 19.38 86.02
N ILE A 84 -87.54 19.82 87.05
CA ILE A 84 -87.34 21.12 87.69
C ILE A 84 -86.34 20.96 88.84
N MET A 85 -85.06 21.20 88.55
CA MET A 85 -84.02 21.32 89.58
C MET A 85 -84.06 22.70 90.26
N GLN A 86 -83.57 22.78 91.51
CA GLN A 86 -83.38 24.06 92.19
C GLN A 86 -82.50 25.00 91.34
N GLY A 87 -82.90 26.27 91.21
CA GLY A 87 -82.22 27.26 90.36
C GLY A 87 -82.52 27.17 88.86
N ARG A 88 -83.29 26.17 88.38
CA ARG A 88 -83.67 26.06 86.95
C ARG A 88 -84.43 27.29 86.45
N ILE A 89 -85.31 27.88 87.27
CA ILE A 89 -86.08 29.08 86.93
C ILE A 89 -85.18 30.29 86.64
N THR A 90 -84.19 30.55 87.50
CA THR A 90 -83.21 31.63 87.32
C THR A 90 -82.31 31.37 86.10
N LYS A 91 -82.03 30.11 85.77
CA LYS A 91 -81.32 29.76 84.55
C LYS A 91 -82.14 30.11 83.31
N VAL A 92 -83.42 29.72 83.26
CA VAL A 92 -84.31 30.00 82.12
C VAL A 92 -84.48 31.51 81.89
N LEU A 93 -84.64 32.29 82.96
CA LEU A 93 -84.74 33.76 82.89
C LEU A 93 -83.50 34.42 82.24
N ASN A 94 -82.32 33.81 82.40
CA ASN A 94 -81.04 34.32 81.92
C ASN A 94 -80.51 33.61 80.66
N MET A 95 -81.33 32.80 79.98
CA MET A 95 -80.89 32.08 78.77
C MET A 95 -80.65 33.04 77.59
N LYS A 96 -79.61 32.76 76.81
CA LYS A 96 -79.31 33.51 75.58
C LYS A 96 -80.25 33.08 74.45
N PRO A 97 -80.53 33.95 73.44
CA PRO A 97 -81.38 33.59 72.30
C PRO A 97 -81.10 32.23 71.62
N PRO A 98 -79.84 31.80 71.36
CA PRO A 98 -79.59 30.45 70.81
C PRO A 98 -79.89 29.30 71.79
N GLU A 99 -79.87 29.53 73.10
CA GLU A 99 -80.25 28.53 74.10
C GLU A 99 -81.78 28.40 74.20
N ILE A 100 -82.50 29.52 74.04
CA ILE A 100 -83.96 29.57 73.94
C ILE A 100 -84.41 28.89 72.65
N LEU A 101 -83.78 29.20 71.51
CA LEU A 101 -84.06 28.56 70.22
C LEU A 101 -83.84 27.04 70.31
N ALA A 102 -82.70 26.60 70.85
CA ALA A 102 -82.40 25.19 71.04
C ALA A 102 -83.37 24.46 72.01
N MET A 103 -84.06 25.19 72.89
CA MET A 103 -85.16 24.68 73.71
C MET A 103 -86.46 24.56 72.90
N ILE A 104 -86.77 25.53 72.04
CA ILE A 104 -87.98 25.53 71.21
C ILE A 104 -87.89 24.45 70.11
N GLU A 105 -86.77 24.33 69.41
CA GLU A 105 -86.49 23.28 68.41
C GLU A 105 -86.57 21.86 69.00
N GLU A 106 -86.28 21.75 70.29
CA GLU A 106 -86.30 20.49 71.02
C GLU A 106 -87.71 20.12 71.47
N ALA A 107 -88.49 21.10 71.97
CA ALA A 107 -89.92 20.93 72.22
C ALA A 107 -90.72 20.65 70.92
N ALA A 108 -90.28 21.20 69.79
CA ALA A 108 -90.84 20.93 68.45
C ALA A 108 -90.30 19.63 67.80
N GLY A 109 -89.32 18.95 68.41
CA GLY A 109 -88.70 17.73 67.89
C GLY A 109 -87.83 17.88 66.64
N THR A 110 -87.72 19.09 66.05
CA THR A 110 -86.98 19.34 64.80
C THR A 110 -85.47 19.12 64.93
N ARG A 111 -84.93 19.35 66.13
CA ARG A 111 -83.50 19.26 66.46
C ARG A 111 -82.84 17.93 66.08
N MET A 112 -83.56 16.81 66.20
CA MET A 112 -83.03 15.48 65.84
C MET A 112 -82.87 15.31 64.32
N TYR A 113 -83.81 15.87 63.54
CA TYR A 113 -83.79 15.82 62.08
C TYR A 113 -82.64 16.67 61.53
N GLU A 114 -82.46 17.90 62.02
CA GLU A 114 -81.35 18.76 61.58
C GLU A 114 -79.98 18.19 61.91
N ALA A 115 -79.79 17.62 63.10
CA ALA A 115 -78.54 16.97 63.47
C ALA A 115 -78.20 15.80 62.52
N LYS A 116 -79.20 14.98 62.15
CA LYS A 116 -79.03 13.92 61.14
C LYS A 116 -78.76 14.48 59.74
N LYS A 117 -79.47 15.52 59.31
CA LYS A 117 -79.27 16.20 58.02
C LYS A 117 -77.85 16.76 57.88
N GLN A 118 -77.36 17.48 58.89
CA GLN A 118 -75.99 18.01 58.90
C GLN A 118 -74.92 16.91 58.88
N GLN A 119 -75.15 15.79 59.60
CA GLN A 119 -74.22 14.67 59.60
C GLN A 119 -74.20 13.90 58.25
N ALA A 120 -75.36 13.75 57.61
CA ALA A 120 -75.47 13.19 56.27
C ALA A 120 -74.78 14.08 55.23
N GLN A 121 -75.03 15.39 55.26
CA GLN A 121 -74.39 16.38 54.39
C GLN A 121 -72.86 16.33 54.47
N LYS A 122 -72.29 16.37 55.69
CA LYS A 122 -70.85 16.22 55.94
C LYS A 122 -70.27 14.88 55.48
N THR A 123 -71.11 13.86 55.34
CA THR A 123 -70.70 12.54 54.85
C THR A 123 -70.70 12.52 53.32
N ILE A 124 -71.70 13.13 52.67
CA ILE A 124 -71.76 13.33 51.22
C ILE A 124 -70.54 14.14 50.75
N GLU A 125 -70.28 15.31 51.34
CA GLU A 125 -69.12 16.16 51.00
C GLU A 125 -67.78 15.42 51.07
N LYS A 126 -67.59 14.56 52.08
CA LYS A 126 -66.39 13.71 52.21
C LYS A 126 -66.31 12.60 51.16
N LYS A 127 -67.45 12.10 50.69
CA LYS A 127 -67.51 11.08 49.63
C LYS A 127 -67.25 11.72 48.26
N ASP A 128 -67.83 12.88 47.99
CA ASP A 128 -67.63 13.62 46.75
C ASP A 128 -66.18 14.08 46.60
N ALA A 129 -65.56 14.61 47.66
CA ALA A 129 -64.14 14.94 47.67
C ALA A 129 -63.26 13.72 47.34
N LYS A 130 -63.59 12.54 47.87
CA LYS A 130 -62.85 11.30 47.60
C LYS A 130 -63.14 10.71 46.21
N LEU A 131 -64.35 10.88 45.68
CA LEU A 131 -64.66 10.53 44.28
C LEU A 131 -63.88 11.42 43.32
N LYS A 132 -63.74 12.72 43.64
CA LYS A 132 -62.90 13.63 42.86
C LYS A 132 -61.43 13.16 42.85
N GLU A 133 -60.84 12.92 44.02
CA GLU A 133 -59.48 12.37 44.16
C GLU A 133 -59.25 11.10 43.30
N ILE A 134 -60.20 10.18 43.28
CA ILE A 134 -60.14 8.96 42.45
C ILE A 134 -60.21 9.27 40.94
N ASN A 135 -61.07 10.20 40.53
CA ASN A 135 -61.17 10.62 39.13
C ASN A 135 -59.93 11.39 38.66
N ASP A 136 -59.37 12.22 39.53
CA ASP A 136 -58.13 12.96 39.28
C ASP A 136 -56.99 11.95 39.00
N ILE A 137 -56.76 10.96 39.88
CA ILE A 137 -55.79 9.85 39.66
C ILE A 137 -56.08 9.06 38.37
N LEU A 138 -57.34 8.74 38.09
CA LEU A 138 -57.73 8.02 36.87
C LEU A 138 -57.35 8.80 35.60
N SER A 139 -57.52 10.12 35.62
CA SER A 139 -57.28 11.00 34.48
C SER A 139 -55.81 11.40 34.31
N GLU A 140 -55.09 11.67 35.41
CA GLU A 140 -53.71 12.18 35.39
C GLU A 140 -52.66 11.06 35.36
N GLU A 141 -52.94 9.88 35.95
CA GLU A 141 -51.97 8.78 36.00
C GLU A 141 -52.38 7.61 35.09
N ILE A 142 -53.59 7.06 35.27
CA ILE A 142 -53.99 5.78 34.65
C ILE A 142 -54.28 5.95 33.14
N THR A 143 -54.97 7.02 32.76
CA THR A 143 -55.30 7.29 31.35
C THR A 143 -54.06 7.53 30.46
N PRO A 144 -53.10 8.40 30.83
CA PRO A 144 -51.90 8.61 30.01
C PRO A 144 -50.93 7.42 30.03
N THR A 145 -50.81 6.67 31.13
CA THR A 145 -50.01 5.42 31.13
C THR A 145 -50.62 4.38 30.19
N LEU A 146 -51.95 4.25 30.16
CA LEU A 146 -52.65 3.40 29.20
C LEU A 146 -52.48 3.88 27.74
N SER A 147 -52.38 5.20 27.48
CA SER A 147 -52.09 5.72 26.14
C SER A 147 -50.67 5.36 25.69
N LYS A 148 -49.66 5.59 26.54
CA LYS A 148 -48.27 5.20 26.27
C LYS A 148 -48.15 3.70 25.97
N LEU A 149 -48.80 2.85 26.77
CA LEU A 149 -48.78 1.40 26.56
C LEU A 149 -49.43 0.98 25.23
N LYS A 150 -50.44 1.72 24.73
CA LYS A 150 -51.01 1.49 23.39
C LYS A 150 -50.03 1.88 22.27
N GLU A 151 -49.32 2.98 22.43
CA GLU A 151 -48.29 3.44 21.49
C GLU A 151 -47.10 2.46 21.45
N GLU A 152 -46.59 2.04 22.60
CA GLU A 152 -45.54 1.02 22.74
C GLU A 152 -45.97 -0.30 22.08
N ARG A 153 -47.23 -0.75 22.31
CA ARG A 153 -47.78 -1.94 21.63
C ARG A 153 -47.81 -1.77 20.11
N SER A 154 -48.16 -0.58 19.61
CA SER A 154 -48.18 -0.30 18.17
C SER A 154 -46.78 -0.35 17.56
N GLN A 155 -45.78 0.24 18.24
CA GLN A 155 -44.37 0.19 17.85
C GLN A 155 -43.84 -1.25 17.86
N TYR A 156 -44.19 -2.04 18.88
CA TYR A 156 -43.80 -3.45 18.97
C TYR A 156 -44.38 -4.31 17.83
N LEU A 157 -45.62 -4.05 17.41
CA LEU A 157 -46.25 -4.77 16.28
C LEU A 157 -45.59 -4.45 14.94
N GLU A 158 -45.22 -3.19 14.68
CA GLU A 158 -44.42 -2.83 13.50
C GLU A 158 -43.01 -3.42 13.58
N TYR A 159 -42.35 -3.39 14.75
CA TYR A 159 -41.07 -4.08 14.95
C TYR A 159 -41.16 -5.59 14.63
N GLN A 160 -42.19 -6.28 15.12
CA GLN A 160 -42.41 -7.71 14.85
C GLN A 160 -42.71 -7.99 13.36
N LYS A 161 -43.30 -7.04 12.64
CA LYS A 161 -43.51 -7.12 11.18
C LYS A 161 -42.19 -6.95 10.43
N VAL A 162 -41.42 -5.91 10.75
CA VAL A 162 -40.07 -5.66 10.20
C VAL A 162 -39.13 -6.82 10.49
N GLN A 163 -39.15 -7.40 11.68
CA GLN A 163 -38.32 -8.56 12.05
C GLN A 163 -38.66 -9.80 11.20
N ARG A 164 -39.95 -10.09 10.96
CA ARG A 164 -40.38 -11.19 10.09
C ARG A 164 -39.94 -10.98 8.64
N GLU A 165 -40.04 -9.75 8.14
CA GLU A 165 -39.59 -9.39 6.80
C GLU A 165 -38.06 -9.49 6.67
N LEU A 166 -37.31 -9.00 7.67
CA LEU A 166 -35.85 -9.13 7.74
C LEU A 166 -35.41 -10.59 7.78
N GLU A 167 -36.07 -11.45 8.56
CA GLU A 167 -35.81 -12.89 8.56
C GLU A 167 -36.05 -13.53 7.18
N HIS A 168 -37.15 -13.16 6.51
CA HIS A 168 -37.48 -13.67 5.19
C HIS A 168 -36.45 -13.24 4.14
N LEU A 169 -36.10 -11.95 4.11
CA LEU A 169 -35.06 -11.38 3.24
C LEU A 169 -33.68 -11.97 3.53
N THR A 170 -33.35 -12.24 4.80
CA THR A 170 -32.09 -12.90 5.18
C THR A 170 -32.03 -14.33 4.66
N LYS A 171 -33.13 -15.10 4.78
CA LYS A 171 -33.23 -16.47 4.21
C LYS A 171 -33.06 -16.45 2.68
N LEU A 172 -33.72 -15.51 1.99
CA LEU A 172 -33.56 -15.28 0.55
C LEU A 172 -32.13 -14.90 0.16
N TYR A 173 -31.48 -14.00 0.91
CA TYR A 173 -30.12 -13.56 0.66
C TYR A 173 -29.09 -14.68 0.83
N VAL A 174 -29.25 -15.53 1.87
CA VAL A 174 -28.41 -16.72 2.08
C VAL A 174 -28.62 -17.73 0.95
N ALA A 175 -29.86 -17.98 0.52
CA ALA A 175 -30.15 -18.85 -0.61
C ALA A 175 -29.55 -18.32 -1.93
N PHE A 176 -29.66 -17.01 -2.19
CA PHE A 176 -29.03 -16.37 -3.35
C PHE A 176 -27.50 -16.49 -3.33
N LYS A 177 -26.86 -16.26 -2.17
CA LYS A 177 -25.42 -16.48 -1.99
C LYS A 177 -25.01 -17.93 -2.26
N PHE A 178 -25.79 -18.90 -1.77
CA PHE A 178 -25.55 -20.32 -2.03
C PHE A 178 -25.61 -20.64 -3.53
N VAL A 179 -26.66 -20.20 -4.23
CA VAL A 179 -26.80 -20.41 -5.69
C VAL A 179 -25.69 -19.73 -6.49
N GLN A 180 -25.24 -18.53 -6.09
CA GLN A 180 -24.11 -17.86 -6.75
C GLN A 180 -22.78 -18.58 -6.50
N ALA A 181 -22.55 -19.06 -5.27
CA ALA A 181 -21.38 -19.88 -4.96
C ALA A 181 -21.41 -21.23 -5.70
N GLU A 182 -22.58 -21.84 -5.86
CA GLU A 182 -22.73 -23.07 -6.64
C GLU A 182 -22.45 -22.84 -8.13
N LYS A 183 -22.99 -21.77 -8.73
CA LYS A 183 -22.67 -21.40 -10.11
C LYS A 183 -21.17 -21.18 -10.30
N LEU A 184 -20.53 -20.43 -9.39
CA LEU A 184 -19.10 -20.20 -9.43
C LEU A 184 -18.30 -21.50 -9.31
N ARG A 185 -18.69 -22.41 -8.40
CA ARG A 185 -18.10 -23.76 -8.29
C ARG A 185 -18.22 -24.51 -9.61
N THR A 186 -19.41 -24.52 -10.23
CA THR A 186 -19.66 -25.23 -11.49
C THR A 186 -18.84 -24.64 -12.65
N THR A 187 -18.76 -23.31 -12.79
CA THR A 187 -17.91 -22.66 -13.80
C THR A 187 -16.42 -22.91 -13.56
N ALA A 188 -15.96 -22.87 -12.31
CA ALA A 188 -14.57 -23.19 -11.97
C ALA A 188 -14.25 -24.68 -12.23
N GLN A 189 -15.21 -25.58 -11.98
CA GLN A 189 -15.09 -27.00 -12.29
C GLN A 189 -14.97 -27.25 -13.79
N THR A 190 -15.84 -26.62 -14.62
CA THR A 190 -15.75 -26.77 -16.08
C THR A 190 -14.43 -26.22 -16.62
N GLN A 191 -13.98 -25.04 -16.15
CA GLN A 191 -12.68 -24.47 -16.54
C GLN A 191 -11.50 -25.33 -16.11
N HIS A 192 -11.56 -25.95 -14.93
CA HIS A 192 -10.54 -26.87 -14.45
C HIS A 192 -10.50 -28.17 -15.27
N ASP A 193 -11.66 -28.70 -15.67
CA ASP A 193 -11.73 -29.93 -16.45
C ASP A 193 -11.35 -29.70 -17.92
N GLU A 194 -11.71 -28.55 -18.51
CA GLU A 194 -11.17 -28.03 -19.78
C GLU A 194 -9.64 -27.92 -19.70
N GLY A 195 -9.13 -27.22 -18.69
CA GLY A 195 -7.69 -27.06 -18.44
C GLY A 195 -6.96 -28.41 -18.29
N LYS A 196 -7.57 -29.40 -17.62
CA LYS A 196 -7.04 -30.77 -17.56
C LYS A 196 -6.98 -31.43 -18.93
N THR A 197 -8.02 -31.30 -19.76
CA THR A 197 -7.98 -31.88 -21.12
C THR A 197 -6.92 -31.23 -22.00
N ASP A 198 -6.69 -29.92 -21.87
CA ASP A 198 -5.63 -29.24 -22.62
C ASP A 198 -4.23 -29.57 -22.10
N LEU A 199 -4.07 -29.74 -20.79
CA LEU A 199 -2.81 -30.24 -20.20
C LEU A 199 -2.50 -31.65 -20.69
N ALA A 200 -3.50 -32.54 -20.79
CA ALA A 200 -3.34 -33.88 -21.33
C ALA A 200 -2.95 -33.87 -22.82
N LYS A 201 -3.60 -33.03 -23.66
CA LYS A 201 -3.20 -32.84 -25.07
C LYS A 201 -1.77 -32.33 -25.19
N LEU A 202 -1.36 -31.38 -24.34
CA LEU A 202 -0.02 -30.82 -24.36
C LEU A 202 1.03 -31.84 -23.90
N GLN A 203 0.73 -32.65 -22.89
CA GLN A 203 1.58 -33.77 -22.46
C GLN A 203 1.75 -34.82 -23.58
N GLN A 204 0.68 -35.14 -24.31
CA GLN A 204 0.74 -36.04 -25.46
C GLN A 204 1.61 -35.44 -26.58
N SER A 205 1.40 -34.18 -26.93
CA SER A 205 2.21 -33.46 -27.94
C SER A 205 3.70 -33.39 -27.55
N ILE A 206 4.01 -33.20 -26.26
CA ILE A 206 5.38 -33.24 -25.73
C ILE A 206 5.98 -34.66 -25.84
N ALA A 207 5.20 -35.71 -25.56
CA ALA A 207 5.64 -37.09 -25.72
C ALA A 207 5.90 -37.45 -27.19
N ASP A 208 5.00 -37.08 -28.09
CA ASP A 208 5.13 -37.27 -29.54
C ASP A 208 6.35 -36.49 -30.09
N GLY A 209 6.54 -35.24 -29.67
CA GLY A 209 7.71 -34.44 -30.04
C GLY A 209 9.02 -35.00 -29.48
N SER A 210 9.02 -35.50 -28.24
CA SER A 210 10.21 -36.15 -27.64
C SER A 210 10.59 -37.42 -28.39
N ARG A 211 9.59 -38.19 -28.83
CA ARG A 211 9.78 -39.36 -29.68
C ARG A 211 10.36 -38.99 -31.04
N GLN A 212 9.83 -37.96 -31.71
CA GLN A 212 10.40 -37.44 -32.96
C GLN A 212 11.84 -36.97 -32.80
N VAL A 213 12.17 -36.30 -31.68
CA VAL A 213 13.55 -35.91 -31.37
C VAL A 213 14.46 -37.13 -31.19
N SER A 214 14.00 -38.19 -30.52
CA SER A 214 14.76 -39.44 -30.39
C SER A 214 14.98 -40.11 -31.76
N GLU A 215 13.93 -40.24 -32.57
CA GLU A 215 14.00 -40.84 -33.91
C GLU A 215 14.93 -40.04 -34.84
N LEU A 216 14.95 -38.70 -34.74
CA LEU A 216 15.90 -37.84 -35.44
C LEU A 216 17.33 -37.95 -34.88
N GLN A 217 17.52 -38.11 -33.57
CA GLN A 217 18.83 -38.33 -32.96
C GLN A 217 19.43 -39.66 -33.41
N ASP A 218 18.63 -40.73 -33.47
CA ASP A 218 19.05 -42.03 -33.99
C ASP A 218 19.42 -41.95 -35.48
N GLN A 219 18.64 -41.23 -36.29
CA GLN A 219 18.98 -40.97 -37.70
C GLN A 219 20.28 -40.15 -37.85
N ILE A 220 20.46 -39.11 -37.02
CA ILE A 220 21.70 -38.31 -37.01
C ILE A 220 22.89 -39.18 -36.60
N ALA A 221 22.76 -40.04 -35.59
CA ALA A 221 23.82 -40.95 -35.16
C ALA A 221 24.18 -41.97 -36.27
N GLN A 222 23.19 -42.52 -36.97
CA GLN A 222 23.41 -43.40 -38.13
C GLN A 222 24.11 -42.66 -39.28
N LEU A 223 23.66 -41.44 -39.63
CA LEU A 223 24.28 -40.62 -40.67
C LEU A 223 25.70 -40.17 -40.30
N GLN A 224 25.96 -39.87 -39.03
CA GLN A 224 27.30 -39.60 -38.51
C GLN A 224 28.19 -40.83 -38.60
N GLN A 225 27.69 -42.02 -38.22
CA GLN A 225 28.43 -43.28 -38.33
C GLN A 225 28.78 -43.61 -39.78
N ILE A 226 27.83 -43.44 -40.72
CA ILE A 226 28.07 -43.60 -42.15
C ILE A 226 29.14 -42.61 -42.63
N ARG A 227 28.94 -41.31 -42.39
CA ARG A 227 29.88 -40.24 -42.76
C ARG A 227 31.28 -40.50 -42.19
N ASP A 228 31.40 -40.89 -40.93
CA ASP A 228 32.68 -41.10 -40.29
C ASP A 228 33.36 -42.40 -40.77
N SER A 229 32.58 -43.39 -41.23
CA SER A 229 33.12 -44.59 -41.89
C SER A 229 33.59 -44.35 -43.33
N GLU A 230 32.87 -43.54 -44.11
CA GLU A 230 33.19 -43.24 -45.52
C GLU A 230 34.23 -42.12 -45.64
N THR A 231 34.04 -41.05 -44.87
CA THR A 231 34.82 -39.81 -44.95
C THR A 231 35.89 -39.74 -43.86
N GLY A 232 35.63 -40.24 -42.64
CA GLY A 232 36.56 -40.10 -41.52
C GLY A 232 37.92 -40.74 -41.76
N GLY A 233 37.95 -41.95 -42.33
CA GLY A 233 39.20 -42.62 -42.73
C GLY A 233 39.95 -41.86 -43.83
N GLN A 234 39.26 -41.56 -44.94
CA GLN A 234 39.86 -40.88 -46.10
C GLN A 234 40.35 -39.46 -45.78
N LEU A 235 39.59 -38.72 -44.96
CA LEU A 235 39.86 -37.33 -44.62
C LEU A 235 40.93 -37.21 -43.52
N GLN A 236 41.03 -38.15 -42.57
CA GLN A 236 42.19 -38.23 -41.67
C GLN A 236 43.49 -38.54 -42.41
N GLU A 237 43.44 -39.41 -43.43
CA GLU A 237 44.60 -39.74 -44.24
C GLU A 237 45.03 -38.54 -45.10
N LEU A 238 44.07 -37.89 -45.79
CA LEU A 238 44.32 -36.65 -46.53
C LEU A 238 44.80 -35.48 -45.64
N GLU A 239 44.24 -35.29 -44.44
CA GLU A 239 44.71 -34.25 -43.51
C GLU A 239 46.15 -34.47 -43.08
N LYS A 240 46.55 -35.73 -42.92
CA LYS A 240 47.90 -36.11 -42.51
C LYS A 240 48.88 -35.86 -43.66
N GLU A 241 48.52 -36.25 -44.88
CA GLU A 241 49.29 -35.93 -46.09
C GLU A 241 49.39 -34.41 -46.32
N LEU A 242 48.29 -33.68 -46.17
CA LEU A 242 48.25 -32.22 -46.31
C LEU A 242 49.18 -31.55 -45.29
N LYS A 243 49.12 -31.92 -44.01
CA LYS A 243 50.01 -31.39 -42.96
C LYS A 243 51.49 -31.72 -43.21
N GLU A 244 51.82 -32.84 -43.84
CA GLU A 244 53.20 -33.13 -44.25
C GLU A 244 53.62 -32.28 -45.46
N LYS A 245 52.75 -32.12 -46.46
CA LYS A 245 52.99 -31.27 -47.63
C LYS A 245 53.13 -29.80 -47.28
N GLU A 246 52.28 -29.24 -46.41
CA GLU A 246 52.38 -27.87 -45.91
C GLU A 246 53.69 -27.65 -45.14
N LYS A 247 54.10 -28.59 -44.27
CA LYS A 247 55.40 -28.52 -43.58
C LYS A 247 56.58 -28.57 -44.54
N ALA A 248 56.48 -29.37 -45.61
CA ALA A 248 57.50 -29.41 -46.66
C ALA A 248 57.53 -28.11 -47.46
N GLU A 249 56.37 -27.55 -47.83
CA GLU A 249 56.25 -26.29 -48.56
C GLU A 249 56.81 -25.11 -47.75
N VAL A 250 56.44 -24.98 -46.47
CA VAL A 250 56.99 -23.93 -45.59
C VAL A 250 58.52 -24.04 -45.46
N ARG A 251 59.07 -25.25 -45.37
CA ARG A 251 60.54 -25.48 -45.39
C ARG A 251 61.17 -25.05 -46.72
N VAL A 252 60.59 -25.45 -47.85
CA VAL A 252 61.11 -25.11 -49.19
C VAL A 252 60.98 -23.62 -49.48
N ALA A 253 59.88 -22.98 -49.09
CA ALA A 253 59.66 -21.54 -49.22
C ALA A 253 60.66 -20.72 -48.36
N ALA A 254 60.93 -21.17 -47.12
CA ALA A 254 61.97 -20.56 -46.29
C ALA A 254 63.36 -20.67 -46.92
N ALA A 255 63.73 -21.86 -47.43
CA ALA A 255 65.00 -22.09 -48.10
C ALA A 255 65.14 -21.26 -49.41
N LEU A 256 64.07 -21.17 -50.21
CA LEU A 256 64.02 -20.32 -51.40
C LEU A 256 64.16 -18.84 -51.07
N LYS A 257 63.57 -18.37 -49.96
CA LYS A 257 63.70 -16.98 -49.50
C LYS A 257 65.14 -16.68 -49.11
N SER A 258 65.77 -17.51 -48.28
CA SER A 258 67.18 -17.33 -47.92
C SER A 258 68.11 -17.37 -49.14
N LEU A 259 67.88 -18.30 -50.08
CA LEU A 259 68.70 -18.41 -51.29
C LEU A 259 68.56 -17.19 -52.21
N ARG A 260 67.34 -16.63 -52.36
CA ARG A 260 67.10 -15.38 -53.11
C ARG A 260 67.76 -14.17 -52.45
N GLU A 261 67.79 -14.11 -51.12
CA GLU A 261 68.51 -13.05 -50.39
C GLU A 261 70.02 -13.18 -50.57
N THR A 262 70.57 -14.40 -50.54
CA THR A 262 71.99 -14.67 -50.87
C THR A 262 72.35 -14.27 -52.30
N ILE A 263 71.53 -14.66 -53.30
CA ILE A 263 71.77 -14.31 -54.71
C ILE A 263 71.76 -12.78 -54.90
N LYS A 264 70.80 -12.06 -54.30
CA LYS A 264 70.78 -10.58 -54.35
C LYS A 264 71.99 -9.92 -53.68
N ALA A 265 72.59 -10.56 -52.69
CA ALA A 265 73.83 -10.08 -52.07
C ALA A 265 75.03 -10.27 -53.00
N GLU A 266 75.17 -11.43 -53.63
CA GLU A 266 76.24 -11.70 -54.60
C GLU A 266 76.10 -10.86 -55.90
N GLU A 267 74.89 -10.66 -56.41
CA GLU A 267 74.64 -9.74 -57.54
C GLU A 267 75.09 -8.30 -57.24
N LYS A 268 74.89 -7.84 -56.00
CA LYS A 268 75.39 -6.52 -55.56
C LYS A 268 76.92 -6.48 -55.50
N LYS A 269 77.56 -7.52 -54.97
CA LYS A 269 79.04 -7.64 -54.96
C LYS A 269 79.61 -7.67 -56.37
N CYS A 270 79.06 -8.46 -57.29
CA CYS A 270 79.48 -8.49 -58.69
C CYS A 270 79.37 -7.11 -59.36
N LYS A 271 78.26 -6.38 -59.13
CA LYS A 271 78.09 -5.01 -59.66
C LYS A 271 79.06 -4.00 -59.04
N GLN A 272 79.50 -4.19 -57.81
CA GLN A 272 80.54 -3.36 -57.19
C GLN A 272 81.94 -3.70 -57.75
N LEU A 273 82.27 -4.98 -57.89
CA LEU A 273 83.54 -5.44 -58.48
C LEU A 273 83.69 -5.02 -59.94
N GLN A 274 82.62 -5.06 -60.74
CA GLN A 274 82.61 -4.54 -62.11
C GLN A 274 82.88 -3.03 -62.19
N LYS A 275 82.41 -2.24 -61.20
CA LYS A 275 82.72 -0.81 -61.14
C LYS A 275 84.17 -0.56 -60.78
N PHE A 276 84.72 -1.27 -59.79
CA PHE A 276 86.14 -1.15 -59.43
C PHE A 276 87.07 -1.53 -60.60
N LEU A 277 86.78 -2.62 -61.32
CA LEU A 277 87.52 -2.99 -62.54
C LEU A 277 87.51 -1.88 -63.60
N ALA A 278 86.36 -1.26 -63.86
CA ALA A 278 86.24 -0.16 -64.82
C ALA A 278 86.93 1.14 -64.37
N GLU A 279 87.05 1.38 -63.06
CA GLU A 279 87.82 2.50 -62.50
C GLU A 279 89.33 2.23 -62.58
N ASP A 280 89.78 1.01 -62.28
CA ASP A 280 91.18 0.59 -62.38
C ASP A 280 91.69 0.56 -63.84
N GLU A 281 90.90 0.04 -64.80
CA GLU A 281 91.25 0.10 -66.23
C GLU A 281 91.49 1.54 -66.69
N LYS A 282 90.61 2.46 -66.29
CA LYS A 282 90.68 3.88 -66.65
C LYS A 282 91.87 4.59 -66.01
N ALA A 283 92.23 4.24 -64.79
CA ALA A 283 93.44 4.73 -64.12
C ALA A 283 94.73 4.20 -64.79
N LEU A 284 94.72 2.93 -65.23
CA LEU A 284 95.85 2.29 -65.91
C LEU A 284 96.07 2.89 -67.31
N GLU A 285 94.99 3.25 -68.00
CA GLU A 285 95.05 3.93 -69.31
C GLU A 285 95.58 5.37 -69.20
N GLN A 286 95.20 6.11 -68.15
CA GLN A 286 95.82 7.41 -67.84
C GLN A 286 97.33 7.28 -67.53
N LYS A 287 97.73 6.28 -66.75
CA LYS A 287 99.15 5.99 -66.46
C LYS A 287 99.95 5.64 -67.71
N ARG A 288 99.37 4.88 -68.65
CA ARG A 288 99.99 4.60 -69.96
C ARG A 288 100.15 5.86 -70.82
N ALA A 289 99.16 6.76 -70.80
CA ALA A 289 99.24 8.04 -71.52
C ALA A 289 100.33 8.98 -70.96
N GLU A 290 100.54 9.00 -69.64
CA GLU A 290 101.68 9.69 -69.01
C GLU A 290 103.02 9.06 -69.43
N GLY A 291 103.13 7.72 -69.38
CA GLY A 291 104.34 7.00 -69.78
C GLY A 291 104.76 7.27 -71.23
N ASN A 292 103.81 7.25 -72.17
CA ASN A 292 104.08 7.54 -73.58
C ASN A 292 104.54 9.00 -73.82
N LYS A 293 104.08 9.97 -73.02
CA LYS A 293 104.58 11.36 -73.09
C LYS A 293 106.03 11.47 -72.64
N VAL A 294 106.41 10.79 -71.56
CA VAL A 294 107.79 10.78 -71.05
C VAL A 294 108.74 10.09 -72.03
N GLN A 295 108.29 8.99 -72.67
CA GLN A 295 109.04 8.31 -73.72
C GLN A 295 109.32 9.24 -74.91
N GLY A 296 108.29 9.95 -75.42
CA GLY A 296 108.44 10.89 -76.53
C GLY A 296 109.40 12.05 -76.25
N THR A 297 109.47 12.55 -75.00
CA THR A 297 110.46 13.57 -74.63
C THR A 297 111.89 13.03 -74.55
N TYR A 298 112.06 11.77 -74.16
CA TYR A 298 113.38 11.12 -74.10
C TYR A 298 113.96 10.90 -75.50
N ASP A 299 113.15 10.38 -76.43
CA ASP A 299 113.59 10.12 -77.80
C ASP A 299 113.92 11.41 -78.58
N ALA A 300 113.19 12.51 -78.31
CA ALA A 300 113.50 13.83 -78.87
C ALA A 300 114.85 14.39 -78.38
N MET A 301 115.17 14.26 -77.08
CA MET A 301 116.48 14.64 -76.55
C MET A 301 117.62 13.79 -77.11
N ARG A 302 117.37 12.49 -77.34
CA ARG A 302 118.35 11.58 -77.94
C ARG A 302 118.68 11.93 -79.40
N ALA A 303 117.66 12.26 -80.20
CA ALA A 303 117.84 12.68 -81.59
C ALA A 303 118.61 14.02 -81.72
N ALA A 304 118.37 14.97 -80.81
CA ALA A 304 119.11 16.23 -80.77
C ALA A 304 120.60 16.04 -80.42
N ALA A 305 120.93 15.07 -79.56
CA ALA A 305 122.31 14.74 -79.21
C ALA A 305 123.10 14.21 -80.42
N THR A 306 122.50 13.31 -81.21
CA THR A 306 123.15 12.73 -82.41
C THR A 306 123.46 13.77 -83.49
N VAL A 307 122.54 14.71 -83.74
CA VAL A 307 122.75 15.78 -84.74
C VAL A 307 123.90 16.71 -84.34
N ASN A 308 124.02 17.05 -83.05
CA ASN A 308 125.10 17.90 -82.57
C ASN A 308 126.48 17.21 -82.63
N THR A 309 126.56 15.89 -82.45
CA THR A 309 127.83 15.16 -82.61
C THR A 309 128.30 15.10 -84.07
N GLU A 310 127.39 14.96 -85.04
CA GLU A 310 127.74 14.95 -86.47
C GLU A 310 128.22 16.32 -86.96
N ALA A 311 127.65 17.41 -86.44
CA ALA A 311 128.05 18.77 -86.78
C ALA A 311 129.51 19.10 -86.36
N VAL A 312 129.98 18.56 -85.23
CA VAL A 312 131.36 18.74 -84.76
C VAL A 312 132.35 18.01 -85.68
N ALA A 313 132.07 16.74 -86.02
CA ALA A 313 132.93 15.95 -86.91
C ALA A 313 133.08 16.56 -88.32
N ALA A 314 132.01 17.15 -88.86
CA ALA A 314 132.06 17.81 -90.17
C ALA A 314 132.88 19.11 -90.19
N ALA A 315 132.98 19.81 -89.04
CA ALA A 315 133.76 21.04 -88.92
C ALA A 315 135.27 20.77 -88.83
N GLU A 316 135.68 19.75 -88.07
CA GLU A 316 137.08 19.34 -87.91
C GLU A 316 137.69 18.86 -89.24
N ALA A 317 136.94 18.06 -90.01
CA ALA A 317 137.38 17.56 -91.31
C ALA A 317 137.62 18.67 -92.35
N ARG A 318 136.84 19.76 -92.34
CA ARG A 318 136.98 20.85 -93.31
C ARG A 318 138.20 21.73 -93.09
N LEU A 319 138.66 21.89 -91.86
CA LEU A 319 139.77 22.80 -91.55
C LEU A 319 141.15 22.15 -91.81
N GLN A 320 141.29 20.84 -91.58
CA GLN A 320 142.49 20.09 -91.99
C GLN A 320 142.71 20.10 -93.51
N ALA A 321 141.64 20.06 -94.32
CA ALA A 321 141.76 20.05 -95.78
C ALA A 321 142.34 21.35 -96.38
N ILE A 322 142.23 22.49 -95.67
CA ILE A 322 142.74 23.78 -96.15
C ILE A 322 144.24 23.94 -95.85
N SER A 323 144.81 23.18 -94.89
CA SER A 323 146.18 23.40 -94.41
C SER A 323 147.29 22.71 -95.21
N THR A 324 147.01 22.04 -96.34
CA THR A 324 148.01 21.26 -97.11
C THR A 324 148.00 21.44 -98.63
N GLY A 325 147.11 22.26 -99.19
CA GLY A 325 147.27 22.79 -100.55
C GLY A 325 147.37 21.76 -101.70
N MET A 326 146.32 20.98 -101.94
CA MET A 326 146.15 20.24 -103.20
C MET A 326 144.70 20.32 -103.73
N TYR A 327 144.57 20.35 -105.06
CA TYR A 327 143.30 20.24 -105.77
C TYR A 327 142.80 18.79 -105.80
N ALA A 328 141.48 18.60 -105.69
CA ALA A 328 140.77 17.46 -106.26
C ALA A 328 139.30 17.81 -106.50
N SER A 329 138.76 17.43 -107.66
CA SER A 329 137.34 17.44 -107.96
C SER A 329 136.79 16.00 -108.03
N GLN A 330 135.60 15.82 -107.45
CA GLN A 330 134.56 14.90 -107.95
C GLN A 330 133.28 15.74 -107.94
N ALA A 331 132.68 16.16 -109.05
CA ALA A 331 132.31 15.47 -110.31
C ALA A 331 131.06 14.57 -110.16
N GLY A 332 130.20 14.46 -111.17
CA GLY A 332 130.32 14.97 -112.56
C GLY A 332 129.12 15.79 -113.04
N GLY A 333 129.16 16.41 -114.23
CA GLY A 333 130.29 16.60 -115.18
C GLY A 333 130.41 18.08 -115.58
N GLU A 334 131.18 18.54 -116.58
CA GLU A 334 132.10 17.92 -117.57
C GLU A 334 133.34 18.84 -117.76
N ASP A 335 134.32 18.44 -118.58
CA ASP A 335 135.68 19.04 -118.67
C ASP A 335 135.79 20.38 -119.43
N ALA A 336 136.74 21.24 -119.04
CA ALA A 336 137.57 22.08 -119.94
C ALA A 336 138.72 22.84 -119.22
N THR A 337 139.79 23.14 -119.97
CA THR A 337 141.05 23.77 -119.49
C THR A 337 141.80 24.48 -120.64
N LEU A 338 142.53 25.59 -120.48
CA LEU A 338 142.62 26.60 -119.40
C LEU A 338 143.42 27.83 -119.93
N GLN A 339 142.83 28.70 -120.77
CA GLN A 339 143.46 29.99 -121.16
C GLN A 339 142.53 31.04 -121.79
N ASP A 340 141.34 30.65 -122.28
CA ASP A 340 140.30 31.60 -122.71
C ASP A 340 139.29 31.89 -121.58
N GLN A 341 138.72 33.10 -121.60
CA GLN A 341 137.62 33.59 -120.75
C GLN A 341 137.94 33.94 -119.29
N ILE A 342 139.19 34.32 -119.00
CA ILE A 342 139.33 35.67 -118.42
C ILE A 342 139.06 36.63 -119.60
N ILE A 343 138.03 37.47 -119.48
CA ILE A 343 137.41 38.33 -120.54
C ILE A 343 136.34 37.61 -121.40
N SER A 344 135.16 37.46 -120.81
CA SER A 344 133.84 37.61 -121.46
C SER A 344 132.81 37.94 -120.37
N GLU A 345 133.14 38.87 -119.47
CA GLU A 345 132.95 40.30 -119.75
C GLU A 345 131.46 40.59 -119.95
N PHE A 346 130.82 40.96 -118.83
CA PHE A 346 129.97 42.15 -118.77
C PHE A 346 128.85 42.25 -119.82
N LEU A 347 127.64 41.82 -119.40
CA LEU A 347 126.33 41.92 -120.09
C LEU A 347 125.97 40.76 -121.03
N ASP A 348 124.94 40.00 -120.66
CA ASP A 348 123.62 40.12 -121.31
C ASP A 348 122.56 39.53 -120.35
N GLN A 349 121.71 40.34 -119.73
CA GLN A 349 120.54 41.04 -120.30
C GLN A 349 119.38 40.12 -120.69
N ASN A 350 118.41 40.08 -119.76
CA ASN A 350 117.03 40.48 -120.06
C ASN A 350 116.27 39.51 -121.02
N PRO A 351 115.12 39.89 -121.60
CA PRO A 351 113.89 40.19 -120.89
C PRO A 351 112.72 39.26 -121.26
N GLY A 352 112.16 38.61 -120.24
CA GLY A 352 110.71 38.36 -120.15
C GLY A 352 110.03 37.59 -121.29
N ARG A 353 108.71 37.82 -121.40
CA ARG A 353 107.76 37.34 -122.44
C ARG A 353 108.19 36.06 -123.15
N VAL A 354 107.56 34.93 -122.84
CA VAL A 354 106.19 34.69 -123.35
C VAL A 354 105.44 33.72 -122.41
N LEU A 355 104.17 33.95 -122.03
CA LEU A 355 103.28 35.12 -122.25
C LEU A 355 102.30 35.27 -121.08
#